data_AF-A0A924DH81-F1
#
_entry.id   AF-A0A924DH81-F1
#
_cell.length_a   1.000
_cell.length_b   1.000
_cell.length_c   1.000
_cell.angle_alpha   90.00
_cell.angle_beta   90.00
_cell.angle_gamma   90.00
#
_symmetry.space_group_name_H-M   'P 1'
#
loop_
_entity.id
_entity.type
_entity.pdbx_description
1 polymer ?
#
loop_
_entity_poly.entity_id
_entity_poly.type
_entity_poly.pdbx_seq_one_letter_code
_entity_poly.pdbx_strand_id
1 'polypeptide(L)'
;SKVNEENYKKDPENIYLTRAPRQKVKAEFVRDIILCSSGLLVGTIGGPSVKPYQPKGLWEMASSGRGVLATYKQDKGEALYRRGMYTFIKLTVPPPSMILFDASNRDQCEVKRSQTNTPLQALMMMNDPTVLEASRVFAQKLMEEKTSPEEKIKKAYRRIICRVAGAKETSILKSYFDDQLQEFQQKKLDATATLKEGEFSQLTNADANTTAALMKVISMIYNMEEAIIKT
;
A
#
# COMPACT_ATOMS: atom_id res chain seq x y z
N SER A 1 -21.64 1.82 11.05
CA SER A 1 -22.51 1.19 12.07
C SER A 1 -21.68 0.72 13.26
N LYS A 2 -22.05 1.08 14.49
CA LYS A 2 -21.42 0.46 15.68
C LYS A 2 -22.03 -0.93 15.86
N VAL A 3 -21.19 -1.97 15.85
CA VAL A 3 -21.63 -3.34 16.11
C VAL A 3 -21.99 -3.44 17.59
N ASN A 4 -23.26 -3.72 17.90
CA ASN A 4 -23.71 -4.05 19.25
C ASN A 4 -23.44 -5.54 19.48
N GLU A 5 -22.81 -5.91 20.59
CA GLU A 5 -22.55 -7.31 20.96
C GLU A 5 -23.83 -8.16 20.96
N GLU A 6 -24.94 -7.57 21.40
CA GLU A 6 -26.22 -8.27 21.44
C GLU A 6 -26.72 -8.63 20.03
N ASN A 7 -26.59 -7.69 19.08
CA ASN A 7 -26.96 -7.93 17.69
C ASN A 7 -25.99 -8.91 17.01
N TYR A 8 -24.70 -8.86 17.34
CA TYR A 8 -23.71 -9.81 16.81
C TYR A 8 -23.99 -11.24 17.27
N LYS A 9 -24.41 -11.44 18.53
CA LYS A 9 -24.81 -12.75 19.04
C LYS A 9 -26.07 -13.29 18.37
N LYS A 10 -27.04 -12.41 18.04
CA LYS A 10 -28.30 -12.79 17.39
C LYS A 10 -28.15 -13.04 15.88
N ASP A 11 -27.21 -12.35 15.23
CA ASP A 11 -26.98 -12.41 13.79
C ASP A 11 -25.48 -12.52 13.46
N PRO A 12 -24.82 -13.64 13.84
CA PRO A 12 -23.37 -13.80 13.63
C PRO A 12 -23.00 -13.84 12.14
N GLU A 13 -23.89 -14.33 11.28
CA GLU A 13 -23.67 -14.42 9.83
C GLU A 13 -24.10 -13.15 9.07
N ASN A 14 -24.60 -12.13 9.77
CA ASN A 14 -25.09 -10.88 9.17
C ASN A 14 -26.20 -11.08 8.11
N ILE A 15 -27.04 -12.10 8.28
CA ILE A 15 -28.14 -12.45 7.36
C ILE A 15 -29.20 -11.36 7.37
N TYR A 16 -29.45 -10.75 8.53
CA TYR A 16 -30.45 -9.68 8.69
C TYR A 16 -29.86 -8.29 8.46
N LEU A 17 -28.63 -8.19 7.93
CA LEU A 17 -27.93 -6.94 7.64
C LEU A 17 -27.83 -6.01 8.86
N THR A 18 -27.67 -6.60 10.05
CA THR A 18 -27.54 -5.87 11.32
C THR A 18 -26.26 -5.02 11.38
N ARG A 19 -25.28 -5.31 10.52
CA ARG A 19 -24.05 -4.53 10.31
C ARG A 19 -23.65 -4.50 8.85
N ALA A 20 -22.80 -3.56 8.49
CA ALA A 20 -22.15 -3.57 7.18
C ALA A 20 -21.11 -4.71 7.14
N PRO A 21 -21.05 -5.51 6.07
CA PRO A 21 -20.03 -6.55 5.92
C PRO A 21 -18.66 -5.91 5.72
N ARG A 22 -17.63 -6.50 6.33
CA ARG A 22 -16.23 -6.13 6.05
C ARG A 22 -15.92 -6.59 4.62
N GLN A 23 -15.75 -5.65 3.70
CA GLN A 23 -15.43 -5.94 2.30
C GLN A 23 -14.00 -5.54 2.00
N LYS A 24 -13.17 -6.54 1.71
CA LYS A 24 -11.83 -6.30 1.18
C LYS A 24 -11.93 -5.70 -0.22
N VAL A 25 -11.09 -4.71 -0.49
CA VAL A 25 -11.03 -4.09 -1.83
C VAL A 25 -10.47 -5.07 -2.85
N LYS A 26 -10.89 -4.92 -4.12
CA LYS A 26 -10.33 -5.72 -5.22
C LYS A 26 -8.85 -5.40 -5.41
N ALA A 27 -8.08 -6.37 -5.89
CA ALA A 27 -6.64 -6.25 -6.13
C ALA A 27 -6.21 -4.94 -6.82
N GLU A 28 -6.95 -4.52 -7.84
CA GLU A 28 -6.65 -3.31 -8.62
C GLU A 28 -6.72 -2.05 -7.74
N PHE A 29 -7.59 -2.03 -6.73
CA PHE A 29 -7.78 -0.89 -5.82
C PHE A 29 -6.79 -0.84 -4.67
N VAL A 30 -6.10 -1.95 -4.35
CA VAL A 30 -5.08 -1.95 -3.29
C VAL A 30 -4.01 -0.90 -3.62
N ARG A 31 -3.49 -0.95 -4.85
CA ARG A 31 -2.56 0.05 -5.37
C ARG A 31 -3.17 1.45 -5.39
N ASP A 32 -4.41 1.60 -5.86
CA ASP A 32 -5.08 2.90 -5.96
C ASP A 32 -5.18 3.58 -4.57
N ILE A 33 -5.48 2.82 -3.52
CA ILE A 33 -5.54 3.34 -2.15
C ILE A 33 -4.18 3.88 -1.72
N ILE A 34 -3.12 3.08 -1.85
CA ILE A 34 -1.75 3.45 -1.47
C ILE A 34 -1.29 4.73 -2.20
N LEU A 35 -1.55 4.80 -3.51
CA LEU A 35 -1.17 5.95 -4.33
C LEU A 35 -2.02 7.19 -4.01
N CYS A 36 -3.32 7.01 -3.72
CA CYS A 36 -4.22 8.12 -3.42
C CYS A 36 -3.95 8.73 -2.04
N SER A 37 -3.68 7.88 -1.03
CA SER A 37 -3.36 8.33 0.32
C SER A 37 -2.04 9.09 0.39
N SER A 38 -1.02 8.63 -0.33
CA SER A 38 0.28 9.31 -0.47
C SER A 38 0.26 10.53 -1.41
N GLY A 39 -0.79 10.65 -2.23
CA GLY A 39 -0.93 11.70 -3.24
C GLY A 39 0.03 11.53 -4.42
N LEU A 40 0.41 10.29 -4.74
CA LEU A 40 1.14 9.92 -5.95
C LEU A 40 0.22 9.60 -7.13
N LEU A 41 -1.05 9.26 -6.86
CA LEU A 41 -1.97 8.76 -7.87
C LEU A 41 -2.13 9.72 -9.06
N VAL A 42 -1.84 9.21 -10.26
CA VAL A 42 -2.10 9.89 -11.52
C VAL A 42 -3.53 9.58 -11.97
N GLY A 43 -4.37 10.62 -12.01
CA GLY A 43 -5.80 10.55 -12.31
C GLY A 43 -6.16 10.42 -13.79
N THR A 44 -5.18 10.34 -14.70
CA THR A 44 -5.41 10.28 -16.14
C THR A 44 -6.24 9.06 -16.54
N ILE A 45 -7.36 9.31 -17.23
CA ILE A 45 -8.29 8.28 -17.70
C ILE A 45 -7.95 7.93 -19.17
N GLY A 46 -7.89 6.63 -19.47
CA GLY A 46 -7.66 6.10 -20.82
C GLY A 46 -6.18 5.97 -21.19
N GLY A 47 -5.88 5.66 -22.44
CA GLY A 47 -4.50 5.44 -22.91
C GLY A 47 -3.97 4.02 -22.67
N PRO A 48 -2.69 3.78 -23.02
CA PRO A 48 -2.11 2.43 -23.00
C PRO A 48 -1.93 1.91 -21.58
N SER A 49 -1.89 0.58 -21.46
CA SER A 49 -1.52 -0.10 -20.22
C SER A 49 -0.07 0.19 -19.83
N VAL A 50 0.20 0.14 -18.53
CA VAL A 50 1.51 0.46 -17.94
C VAL A 50 2.10 -0.72 -17.18
N LYS A 51 3.42 -0.70 -17.01
CA LYS A 51 4.21 -1.71 -16.31
C LYS A 51 4.88 -1.07 -15.08
N PRO A 52 4.20 -1.04 -13.93
CA PRO A 52 4.73 -0.50 -12.68
C PRO A 52 5.84 -1.40 -12.10
N TYR A 53 6.25 -1.19 -10.85
CA TYR A 53 7.23 -2.05 -10.18
C TYR A 53 6.81 -3.53 -10.19
N GLN A 54 7.76 -4.40 -10.53
CA GLN A 54 7.61 -5.85 -10.49
C GLN A 54 8.98 -6.50 -10.21
N PRO A 55 9.03 -7.64 -9.49
CA PRO A 55 10.25 -8.43 -9.36
C PRO A 55 10.84 -8.84 -10.72
N LYS A 56 12.17 -8.77 -10.83
CA LYS A 56 12.92 -9.12 -12.05
C LYS A 56 12.84 -10.63 -12.32
N GLY A 57 12.92 -11.03 -13.60
CA GLY A 57 13.07 -12.43 -14.01
C GLY A 57 11.77 -13.20 -14.23
N LEU A 58 10.62 -12.68 -13.79
CA LEU A 58 9.33 -13.39 -13.89
C LEU A 58 8.89 -13.61 -15.34
N TRP A 59 9.14 -12.67 -16.24
CA TRP A 59 8.72 -12.79 -17.65
C TRP A 59 9.66 -13.67 -18.46
N GLU A 60 10.95 -13.62 -18.12
CA GLU A 60 12.03 -14.34 -18.76
C GLU A 60 11.93 -15.83 -18.47
N MET A 61 11.56 -16.22 -17.24
CA MET A 61 11.33 -17.62 -16.86
C MET A 61 10.13 -18.25 -17.58
N ALA A 62 9.11 -17.47 -17.90
CA ALA A 62 7.85 -17.97 -18.47
C ALA A 62 7.73 -17.71 -19.98
N SER A 63 8.78 -17.18 -20.62
CA SER A 63 8.80 -16.92 -22.05
C SER A 63 9.81 -17.82 -22.75
N SER A 64 9.54 -18.18 -24.00
CA SER A 64 10.50 -18.89 -24.86
C SER A 64 11.65 -17.99 -25.36
N GLY A 65 11.92 -16.86 -24.69
CA GLY A 65 12.92 -15.85 -25.08
C GLY A 65 12.60 -15.07 -26.36
N ARG A 66 11.40 -15.18 -26.93
CA ARG A 66 11.02 -14.56 -28.22
C ARG A 66 9.90 -13.51 -28.04
N GLY A 67 9.97 -12.45 -28.84
CA GLY A 67 8.95 -11.41 -28.92
C GLY A 67 9.07 -10.27 -27.90
N VAL A 68 8.20 -9.26 -28.04
CA VAL A 68 8.22 -8.02 -27.24
C VAL A 68 7.91 -8.27 -25.75
N LEU A 69 7.25 -9.39 -25.43
CA LEU A 69 6.87 -9.79 -24.07
C LEU A 69 7.86 -10.78 -23.43
N ALA A 70 9.06 -10.95 -24.00
CA ALA A 70 10.08 -11.83 -23.44
C ALA A 70 10.70 -11.29 -22.14
N THR A 71 10.86 -9.97 -22.03
CA THR A 71 11.55 -9.31 -20.92
C THR A 71 10.64 -8.24 -20.31
N TYR A 72 10.56 -8.20 -18.98
CA TYR A 72 9.81 -7.14 -18.31
C TYR A 72 10.61 -5.84 -18.35
N LYS A 73 10.07 -4.84 -19.05
CA LYS A 73 10.60 -3.47 -19.05
C LYS A 73 9.65 -2.59 -18.25
N GLN A 74 10.08 -2.21 -17.05
CA GLN A 74 9.37 -1.27 -16.18
C GLN A 74 9.25 0.09 -16.87
N ASP A 75 8.06 0.67 -16.84
CA ASP A 75 7.82 2.03 -17.33
C ASP A 75 8.29 3.06 -16.30
N LYS A 76 8.38 4.34 -16.67
CA LYS A 76 8.94 5.40 -15.81
C LYS A 76 7.99 6.59 -15.67
N GLY A 77 8.28 7.45 -14.70
CA GLY A 77 7.52 8.68 -14.46
C GLY A 77 6.07 8.40 -14.09
N GLU A 78 5.14 9.19 -14.65
CA GLU A 78 3.71 9.06 -14.34
C GLU A 78 3.12 7.67 -14.59
N ALA A 79 3.71 6.90 -15.52
CA ALA A 79 3.28 5.55 -15.82
C ALA A 79 3.35 4.62 -14.59
N LEU A 80 4.29 4.86 -13.68
CA LEU A 80 4.40 4.10 -12.43
C LEU A 80 3.22 4.36 -11.49
N TYR A 81 2.63 5.55 -11.51
CA TYR A 81 1.63 5.97 -10.52
C TYR A 81 0.20 5.97 -11.06
N ARG A 82 -0.03 5.31 -12.20
CA ARG A 82 -1.38 5.12 -12.71
C ARG A 82 -2.18 4.15 -11.86
N ARG A 83 -3.50 4.24 -11.99
CA ARG A 83 -4.45 3.32 -11.37
C ARG A 83 -4.14 1.87 -11.73
N GLY A 84 -4.33 0.95 -10.78
CA GLY A 84 -4.11 -0.48 -10.96
C GLY A 84 -4.91 -1.05 -12.13
N MET A 85 -6.07 -0.48 -12.46
CA MET A 85 -6.84 -0.87 -13.66
C MET A 85 -6.05 -0.77 -14.98
N TYR A 86 -5.05 0.12 -15.06
CA TYR A 86 -4.19 0.29 -16.24
C TYR A 86 -2.96 -0.61 -16.24
N THR A 87 -2.73 -1.44 -15.22
CA THR A 87 -1.58 -2.34 -15.19
C THR A 87 -1.70 -3.37 -16.32
N PHE A 88 -0.62 -3.54 -17.07
CA PHE A 88 -0.54 -4.50 -18.16
C PHE A 88 -0.63 -5.94 -17.63
N ILE A 89 -1.50 -6.75 -18.24
CA ILE A 89 -1.68 -8.15 -17.88
C ILE A 89 -1.16 -9.03 -19.01
N LYS A 90 -0.06 -9.74 -18.74
CA LYS A 90 0.44 -10.82 -19.58
C LYS A 90 -0.27 -12.11 -19.15
N LEU A 91 -1.02 -12.76 -20.04
CA LEU A 91 -1.82 -13.95 -19.69
C LEU A 91 -1.01 -15.06 -19.01
N THR A 92 0.23 -15.31 -19.46
CA THR A 92 1.08 -16.35 -18.87
C THR A 92 1.81 -15.92 -17.60
N VAL A 93 1.92 -14.62 -17.34
CA VAL A 93 2.56 -14.06 -16.13
C VAL A 93 1.81 -12.79 -15.72
N PRO A 94 0.62 -12.93 -15.11
CA PRO A 94 -0.12 -11.78 -14.64
C PRO A 94 0.68 -11.00 -13.56
N PRO A 95 0.33 -9.74 -13.27
CA PRO A 95 1.03 -8.96 -12.25
C PRO A 95 1.00 -9.69 -10.90
N PRO A 96 2.17 -9.98 -10.30
CA PRO A 96 2.25 -10.85 -9.11
C PRO A 96 1.54 -10.25 -7.91
N SER A 97 1.61 -8.94 -7.75
CA SER A 97 0.88 -8.20 -6.71
C SER A 97 -0.63 -8.39 -6.82
N MET A 98 -1.17 -8.36 -8.05
CA MET A 98 -2.61 -8.53 -8.26
C MET A 98 -3.05 -9.95 -7.97
N ILE A 99 -2.31 -10.95 -8.45
CA ILE A 99 -2.59 -12.37 -8.19
C ILE A 99 -2.58 -12.65 -6.68
N LEU A 100 -1.61 -12.07 -5.96
CA LEU A 100 -1.53 -12.20 -4.52
C LEU A 100 -2.76 -11.62 -3.79
N PHE A 101 -3.39 -10.58 -4.34
CA PHE A 101 -4.63 -9.98 -3.83
C PHE A 101 -5.90 -10.51 -4.51
N ASP A 102 -5.88 -11.78 -4.92
CA ASP A 102 -7.05 -12.50 -5.46
C ASP A 102 -7.60 -11.89 -6.77
N ALA A 103 -6.73 -11.33 -7.62
CA ALA A 103 -7.12 -10.99 -8.98
C ALA A 103 -7.29 -12.24 -9.84
N SER A 104 -8.16 -12.12 -10.85
CA SER A 104 -8.29 -13.15 -11.87
C SER A 104 -6.98 -13.32 -12.65
N ASN A 105 -6.53 -14.57 -12.80
CA ASN A 105 -5.44 -14.95 -13.69
C ASN A 105 -5.83 -14.83 -15.18
N ARG A 106 -7.14 -14.71 -15.48
CA ARG A 106 -7.73 -14.52 -16.82
C ARG A 106 -7.43 -15.65 -17.81
N ASP A 107 -7.05 -16.83 -17.32
CA ASP A 107 -6.91 -18.03 -18.16
C ASP A 107 -8.23 -18.82 -18.28
N GLN A 108 -9.16 -18.60 -17.35
CA GLN A 108 -10.46 -19.26 -17.27
C GLN A 108 -11.56 -18.28 -16.88
N CYS A 109 -12.81 -18.68 -17.11
CA CYS A 109 -13.98 -17.90 -16.70
C CYS A 109 -14.15 -17.93 -15.18
N GLU A 110 -14.18 -16.75 -14.55
CA GLU A 110 -14.33 -16.62 -13.11
C GLU A 110 -15.56 -15.78 -12.79
N VAL A 111 -16.62 -16.42 -12.30
CA VAL A 111 -17.89 -15.75 -11.95
C VAL A 111 -17.77 -14.95 -10.66
N LYS A 112 -16.97 -15.44 -9.70
CA LYS A 112 -16.73 -14.80 -8.41
C LYS A 112 -15.26 -14.99 -8.01
N ARG A 113 -14.61 -13.89 -7.66
CA ARG A 113 -13.24 -13.91 -7.13
C ARG A 113 -13.20 -14.40 -5.70
N SER A 114 -12.16 -15.16 -5.35
CA SER A 114 -11.85 -15.47 -3.95
C SER A 114 -11.51 -14.19 -3.18
N GLN A 115 -11.66 -14.24 -1.86
CA GLN A 115 -11.22 -13.18 -0.97
C GLN A 115 -10.45 -13.85 0.16
N THR A 116 -9.13 -13.73 0.13
CA THR A 116 -8.25 -14.32 1.15
C THR A 116 -7.61 -13.22 1.99
N ASN A 117 -7.21 -13.55 3.23
CA ASN A 117 -6.34 -12.72 4.05
C ASN A 117 -5.16 -13.58 4.50
N THR A 118 -4.06 -13.53 3.74
CA THR A 118 -2.90 -14.40 3.95
C THR A 118 -1.72 -13.61 4.50
N PRO A 119 -0.86 -14.20 5.35
CA PRO A 119 0.36 -13.55 5.80
C PRO A 119 1.27 -13.08 4.66
N LEU A 120 1.20 -13.74 3.49
CA LEU A 120 1.96 -13.36 2.31
C LEU A 120 1.51 -12.00 1.73
N GLN A 121 0.22 -11.68 1.81
CA GLN A 121 -0.30 -10.35 1.44
C GLN A 121 0.28 -9.24 2.33
N ALA A 122 0.32 -9.48 3.65
CA ALA A 122 0.95 -8.55 4.60
C ALA A 122 2.46 -8.42 4.34
N LEU A 123 3.14 -9.55 4.09
CA LEU A 123 4.56 -9.53 3.75
C LEU A 123 4.84 -8.75 2.47
N MET A 124 3.98 -8.86 1.46
CA MET A 124 4.09 -8.06 0.24
C MET A 124 3.90 -6.57 0.55
N MET A 125 2.87 -6.19 1.30
CA MET A 125 2.65 -4.78 1.67
C MET A 125 3.86 -4.17 2.38
N MET A 126 4.55 -4.96 3.20
CA MET A 126 5.74 -4.52 3.92
C MET A 126 6.97 -4.30 3.02
N ASN A 127 7.06 -4.99 1.87
CA ASN A 127 8.26 -5.04 1.04
C ASN A 127 8.07 -4.48 -0.38
N ASP A 128 6.84 -4.23 -0.82
CA ASP A 128 6.58 -3.75 -2.18
C ASP A 128 7.16 -2.33 -2.37
N PRO A 129 7.96 -2.09 -3.42
CA PRO A 129 8.53 -0.77 -3.68
C PRO A 129 7.48 0.34 -3.79
N THR A 130 6.29 0.04 -4.28
CA THR A 130 5.19 1.01 -4.36
C THR A 130 4.73 1.45 -2.98
N VAL A 131 4.61 0.52 -2.03
CA VAL A 131 4.17 0.83 -0.66
C VAL A 131 5.25 1.60 0.08
N LEU A 132 6.51 1.17 -0.05
CA LEU A 132 7.64 1.86 0.56
C LEU A 132 7.81 3.27 0.00
N GLU A 133 7.79 3.43 -1.32
CA GLU A 133 7.85 4.74 -1.96
C GLU A 133 6.67 5.64 -1.58
N ALA A 134 5.44 5.11 -1.56
CA ALA A 134 4.26 5.86 -1.11
C ALA A 134 4.38 6.28 0.36
N SER A 135 4.94 5.42 1.21
CA SER A 135 5.20 5.73 2.62
C SER A 135 6.22 6.84 2.76
N ARG A 136 7.30 6.79 1.97
CA ARG A 136 8.34 7.82 1.93
C ARG A 136 7.77 9.16 1.49
N VAL A 137 7.10 9.20 0.35
CA VAL A 137 6.56 10.44 -0.23
C VAL A 137 5.52 11.04 0.71
N PHE A 138 4.70 10.21 1.35
CA PHE A 138 3.74 10.71 2.32
C PHE A 138 4.41 11.26 3.58
N ALA A 139 5.43 10.58 4.11
CA ALA A 139 6.22 11.08 5.23
C ALA A 139 6.86 12.43 4.89
N GLN A 140 7.48 12.56 3.71
CA GLN A 140 8.10 13.81 3.26
C GLN A 140 7.09 14.96 3.18
N LYS A 141 5.91 14.73 2.61
CA LYS A 141 4.81 15.73 2.57
C LYS A 141 4.36 16.15 3.97
N LEU A 142 4.21 15.19 4.89
CA LEU A 142 3.86 15.52 6.28
C LEU A 142 4.97 16.29 6.99
N MET A 143 6.23 16.10 6.60
CA MET A 143 7.36 16.85 7.17
C MET A 143 7.40 18.31 6.76
N GLU A 144 6.81 18.68 5.62
CA GLU A 144 6.62 20.08 5.20
C GLU A 144 5.64 20.84 6.12
N GLU A 145 4.76 20.12 6.82
CA GLU A 145 3.84 20.70 7.78
C GLU A 145 4.54 21.02 9.11
N LYS A 146 4.36 22.26 9.59
CA LYS A 146 4.89 22.73 10.90
C LYS A 146 4.02 22.26 12.07
N THR A 147 3.81 20.96 12.17
CA THR A 147 3.00 20.29 13.20
C THR A 147 3.84 19.30 14.02
N SER A 148 3.32 18.88 15.18
CA SER A 148 4.00 17.89 16.01
C SER A 148 4.00 16.50 15.35
N PRO A 149 4.96 15.61 15.68
CA PRO A 149 4.97 14.24 15.15
C PRO A 149 3.67 13.48 15.42
N GLU A 150 3.06 13.69 16.59
CA GLU A 150 1.80 13.06 16.96
C GLU A 150 0.64 13.48 16.03
N GLU A 151 0.54 14.76 15.68
CA GLU A 151 -0.48 15.24 14.74
C GLU A 151 -0.23 14.72 13.32
N LYS A 152 1.04 14.58 12.90
CA LYS A 152 1.40 13.95 11.62
C LYS A 152 0.96 12.48 11.57
N ILE A 153 1.19 11.73 12.66
CA ILE A 153 0.73 10.33 12.79
C ILE A 153 -0.80 10.25 12.72
N LYS A 154 -1.52 11.09 13.47
CA LYS A 154 -3.00 11.14 13.42
C LYS A 154 -3.52 11.46 12.01
N LYS A 155 -2.87 12.41 11.32
CA LYS A 155 -3.23 12.77 9.94
C LYS A 155 -2.97 11.63 8.97
N ALA A 156 -1.82 10.95 9.08
CA ALA A 156 -1.49 9.78 8.29
C ALA A 156 -2.51 8.65 8.50
N TYR A 157 -2.79 8.34 9.76
CA TYR A 157 -3.75 7.33 10.15
C TYR A 157 -5.14 7.61 9.56
N ARG A 158 -5.62 8.86 9.73
CA ARG A 158 -6.92 9.27 9.19
C ARG A 158 -6.97 9.23 7.67
N ARG A 159 -5.87 9.54 6.99
CA ARG A 159 -5.81 9.52 5.52
C ARG A 159 -5.81 8.11 4.94
N ILE A 160 -5.17 7.15 5.63
CA ILE A 160 -5.05 5.75 5.16
C ILE A 160 -6.25 4.92 5.61
N ILE A 161 -6.55 4.93 6.91
CA ILE A 161 -7.61 4.09 7.51
C ILE A 161 -9.00 4.75 7.40
N CYS A 162 -9.07 6.03 7.04
CA CYS A 162 -10.32 6.78 6.91
C CYS A 162 -11.12 6.91 8.23
N ARG A 163 -10.46 6.76 9.39
CA ARG A 163 -11.05 6.99 10.73
C ARG A 163 -10.08 7.74 11.64
N VAL A 164 -10.60 8.28 12.74
CA VAL A 164 -9.74 8.89 13.78
C VAL A 164 -9.11 7.77 14.61
N ALA A 165 -7.80 7.87 14.85
CA ALA A 165 -7.08 6.95 15.73
C ALA A 165 -7.57 7.11 17.18
N GLY A 166 -7.78 5.99 17.87
CA GLY A 166 -8.03 6.00 19.31
C GLY A 166 -6.81 6.43 20.12
N ALA A 167 -7.00 6.74 21.40
CA ALA A 167 -5.90 7.13 22.28
C ALA A 167 -4.83 6.05 22.42
N LYS A 168 -5.24 4.78 22.54
CA LYS A 168 -4.32 3.62 22.61
C LYS A 168 -3.50 3.46 21.32
N GLU A 169 -4.16 3.55 20.16
CA GLU A 169 -3.50 3.40 18.86
C GLU A 169 -2.48 4.52 18.62
N THR A 170 -2.87 5.76 18.93
CA THR A 170 -1.99 6.92 18.85
C THR A 170 -0.76 6.73 19.75
N SER A 171 -0.96 6.25 20.97
CA SER A 171 0.14 5.98 21.91
C SER A 171 1.11 4.91 21.39
N ILE A 172 0.61 3.83 20.80
CA ILE A 172 1.44 2.75 20.24
C ILE A 172 2.23 3.25 19.04
N LEU A 173 1.59 3.95 18.11
CA LEU A 173 2.25 4.49 16.92
C LEU A 173 3.30 5.55 17.27
N LYS A 174 3.04 6.36 18.30
CA LYS A 174 4.00 7.34 18.81
C LYS A 174 5.20 6.66 19.47
N SER A 175 4.98 5.66 20.32
CA SER A 175 6.08 4.87 20.90
C SER A 175 6.96 4.27 19.79
N TYR A 176 6.33 3.66 18.78
CA TYR A 176 7.05 3.09 17.64
C TYR A 176 7.84 4.15 16.86
N PHE A 177 7.27 5.35 16.67
CA PHE A 177 7.97 6.47 16.05
C PHE A 177 9.22 6.88 16.85
N ASP A 178 9.08 7.05 18.16
CA ASP A 178 10.16 7.47 19.05
C ASP A 178 11.29 6.42 19.08
N ASP A 179 10.94 5.13 19.13
CA ASP A 179 11.89 4.01 19.06
C ASP A 179 12.67 4.02 17.73
N GLN A 180 11.97 4.16 16.60
CA GLN A 180 12.60 4.21 15.28
C GLN A 180 13.49 5.45 15.14
N LEU A 181 13.05 6.61 15.63
CA LEU A 181 13.85 7.83 15.63
C LEU A 181 15.16 7.65 16.40
N GLN A 182 15.10 7.00 17.56
CA GLN A 182 16.29 6.70 18.36
C GLN A 182 17.25 5.77 17.60
N GLU A 183 16.76 4.75 16.91
CA GLU A 183 17.59 3.83 16.10
C GLU A 183 18.31 4.55 14.94
N PHE A 184 17.63 5.47 14.25
CA PHE A 184 18.23 6.29 13.20
C PHE A 184 19.26 7.29 13.77
N GLN A 185 18.96 7.93 14.90
CA GLN A 185 19.90 8.86 15.56
C GLN A 185 21.15 8.15 16.08
N GLN A 186 21.00 6.91 16.58
CA GLN A 186 22.10 6.04 16.99
C GLN A 186 22.87 5.42 15.82
N LYS A 187 22.48 5.71 14.57
CA LYS A 187 23.06 5.13 13.35
C LYS A 187 23.01 3.60 13.29
N LYS A 188 22.07 2.98 14.00
CA LYS A 188 21.79 1.54 13.86
C LYS A 188 21.07 1.25 12.55
N LEU A 189 20.26 2.21 12.11
CA LEU A 189 19.58 2.22 10.82
C LEU A 189 20.07 3.37 9.95
N ASP A 190 20.10 3.15 8.63
CA ASP A 190 20.48 4.16 7.66
C ASP A 190 19.25 4.86 7.09
N ALA A 191 19.08 6.14 7.45
CA ALA A 191 17.99 6.98 6.97
C ALA A 191 18.11 7.23 5.45
N THR A 192 19.33 7.39 4.93
CA THR A 192 19.54 7.69 3.50
C THR A 192 19.20 6.50 2.62
N ALA A 193 19.58 5.29 3.04
CA ALA A 193 19.18 4.05 2.36
C ALA A 193 17.67 3.86 2.39
N THR A 194 17.04 4.08 3.56
CA THR A 194 15.58 3.94 3.72
C THR A 194 14.81 4.92 2.84
N LEU A 195 15.29 6.16 2.69
CA LEU A 195 14.65 7.19 1.86
C LEU A 195 14.99 7.07 0.36
N LYS A 196 15.78 6.08 -0.06
CA LYS A 196 16.13 5.88 -1.48
C LYS A 196 15.09 5.07 -2.26
N GLU A 197 14.09 4.51 -1.59
CA GLU A 197 13.09 3.65 -2.23
C GLU A 197 12.20 4.41 -3.24
N GLY A 198 12.02 3.81 -4.42
CA GLY A 198 11.20 4.33 -5.52
C GLY A 198 11.92 5.25 -6.52
N GLU A 199 11.18 5.69 -7.55
CA GLU A 199 11.67 6.60 -8.61
C GLU A 199 11.20 8.06 -8.41
N PHE A 200 10.24 8.31 -7.51
CA PHE A 200 9.71 9.63 -7.25
C PHE A 200 10.79 10.53 -6.65
N SER A 201 10.89 11.77 -7.14
CA SER A 201 11.88 12.73 -6.69
C SER A 201 11.89 12.89 -5.16
N GLN A 202 13.09 12.94 -4.57
CA GLN A 202 13.23 13.20 -3.14
C GLN A 202 12.98 14.68 -2.83
N LEU A 203 12.23 14.95 -1.76
CA LEU A 203 12.05 16.30 -1.22
C LEU A 203 13.24 16.60 -0.29
N THR A 204 14.04 17.62 -0.63
CA THR A 204 15.36 17.91 -0.04
C THR A 204 15.31 18.62 1.33
N ASN A 205 14.13 19.04 1.79
CA ASN A 205 13.99 20.04 2.85
C ASN A 205 13.64 19.48 4.24
N ALA A 206 13.71 18.15 4.46
CA ALA A 206 13.32 17.54 5.72
C ALA A 206 14.49 16.85 6.44
N ASP A 207 14.45 16.85 7.78
CA ASP A 207 15.36 16.05 8.60
C ASP A 207 15.21 14.57 8.23
N ALA A 208 16.29 13.97 7.72
CA ALA A 208 16.28 12.62 7.17
C ALA A 208 15.89 11.57 8.22
N ASN A 209 16.31 11.75 9.48
CA ASN A 209 16.08 10.77 10.53
C ASN A 209 14.61 10.73 10.94
N THR A 210 14.01 11.89 11.21
CA THR A 210 12.58 11.99 11.53
C THR A 210 11.70 11.58 10.35
N THR A 211 12.09 11.91 9.12
CA THR A 211 11.38 11.48 7.91
C THR A 211 11.41 9.96 7.74
N ALA A 212 12.57 9.32 7.95
CA ALA A 212 12.71 7.87 7.87
C ALA A 212 11.92 7.16 8.97
N ALA A 213 11.93 7.68 10.21
CA ALA A 213 11.10 7.16 11.30
C ALA A 213 9.60 7.27 10.96
N LEU A 214 9.15 8.41 10.44
CA LEU A 214 7.76 8.61 10.04
C LEU A 214 7.37 7.68 8.86
N MET A 215 8.27 7.46 7.91
CA MET A 215 8.07 6.51 6.81
C MET A 215 7.82 5.08 7.34
N LYS A 216 8.55 4.64 8.37
CA LYS A 216 8.34 3.32 8.99
C LYS A 216 6.95 3.22 9.63
N VAL A 217 6.52 4.26 10.35
CA VAL A 217 5.16 4.31 10.93
C VAL A 217 4.09 4.24 9.83
N ILE A 218 4.26 4.98 8.74
CA ILE A 218 3.30 4.97 7.63
C ILE A 218 3.25 3.60 6.94
N SER A 219 4.41 2.97 6.72
CA SER A 219 4.49 1.60 6.19
C SER A 219 3.76 0.60 7.10
N MET A 220 3.92 0.74 8.42
CA MET A 220 3.18 -0.06 9.40
C MET A 220 1.65 0.16 9.28
N ILE A 221 1.19 1.41 9.11
CA ILE A 221 -0.24 1.72 8.93
C ILE A 221 -0.77 1.10 7.63
N TYR A 222 -0.02 1.14 6.52
CA TYR A 222 -0.42 0.47 5.28
C TYR A 222 -0.49 -1.05 5.41
N ASN A 223 0.33 -1.65 6.27
CA ASN A 223 0.32 -3.09 6.50
C ASN A 223 -0.84 -3.55 7.43
N MET A 224 -1.61 -2.62 8.00
CA MET A 224 -2.80 -2.98 8.76
C MET A 224 -3.88 -3.53 7.81
N GLU A 225 -4.57 -4.60 8.23
CA GLU A 225 -5.68 -5.18 7.47
C GLU A 225 -6.76 -4.13 7.16
N GLU A 226 -7.01 -3.21 8.10
CA GLU A 226 -7.96 -2.10 7.96
C GLU A 226 -7.66 -1.17 6.78
N ALA A 227 -6.40 -1.06 6.33
CA ALA A 227 -6.03 -0.18 5.21
C ALA A 227 -6.64 -0.62 3.88
N ILE A 228 -7.00 -1.89 3.74
CA ILE A 228 -7.56 -2.48 2.52
C ILE A 228 -8.95 -3.08 2.71
N ILE A 229 -9.59 -2.84 3.87
CA ILE A 229 -10.94 -3.29 4.19
C ILE A 229 -11.87 -2.10 4.33
N LYS A 230 -13.00 -2.14 3.62
CA LYS A 230 -14.12 -1.22 3.80
C LYS A 230 -15.10 -1.78 4.83
N THR A 231 -15.53 -0.92 5.75
CA THR A 231 -16.52 -1.21 6.81
C THR A 231 -17.74 -0.33 6.67
#